data_AF-A0A643BY32-F1
#
_entry.id   AF-A0A643BY32-F1
#
_cell.length_a   1.000
_cell.length_b   1.000
_cell.length_c   1.000
_cell.angle_alpha   90.00
_cell.angle_beta   90.00
_cell.angle_gamma   90.00
#
_symmetry.space_group_name_H-M   'P 1'
#
loop_
_entity.id
_entity.type
_entity.pdbx_description
1 polymer ?
#
loop_
_entity_poly.entity_id
_entity_poly.type
_entity_poly.pdbx_seq_one_letter_code
_entity_poly.pdbx_strand_id
1 'polypeptide(L)' 'MHESLMLFDSICNNKFFIDTSIILFLNKKDLFGEKIKKSPLTICFPEYTDTNNIQVVFDAVTDIIIANNLRGCGLY' A
#
# COMPACT_ATOMS: atom_id res chain seq x y z
N MET A 1 7.36 6.18 3.50
CA MET A 1 6.02 5.72 3.07
C MET A 1 5.00 6.84 3.16
N HIS A 2 4.92 7.58 4.27
CA HIS A 2 3.89 8.60 4.47
C HIS A 2 3.80 9.66 3.34
N GLU A 3 4.91 10.29 2.94
CA GLU A 3 4.92 11.28 1.85
C GLU A 3 4.44 10.70 0.51
N SER A 4 4.90 9.51 0.14
CA SER A 4 4.49 8.86 -1.11
C SER A 4 3.01 8.50 -1.12
N LEU A 5 2.46 8.13 0.04
CA LEU A 5 1.03 7.86 0.20
C LEU A 5 0.21 9.15 0.11
N MET A 6 0.64 10.24 0.75
CA MET A 6 -0.03 11.55 0.63
C MET A 6 -0.05 12.08 -0.80
N LEU A 7 1.05 11.89 -1.53
CA LEU A 7 1.11 12.24 -2.95
C LEU A 7 0.15 11.38 -3.78
N PHE A 8 0.13 10.07 -3.53
CA PHE A 8 -0.78 9.15 -4.21
C PHE A 8 -2.25 9.50 -3.93
N ASP A 9 -2.60 9.79 -2.68
CA ASP A 9 -3.93 10.27 -2.26
C ASP A 9 -4.33 11.55 -3.02
N SER A 10 -3.39 12.50 -3.10
CA SER A 10 -3.60 13.77 -3.81
C SER A 10 -3.79 13.58 -5.31
N ILE A 11 -3.19 12.55 -5.91
CA ILE A 11 -3.38 12.23 -7.34
C ILE A 11 -4.72 11.53 -7.56
N CYS A 12 -5.05 10.53 -6.75
CA CYS A 12 -6.29 9.74 -6.89
C CYS A 12 -7.54 10.59 -6.67
N ASN A 13 -7.49 11.54 -5.72
CA ASN A 13 -8.63 12.40 -5.39
C ASN A 13 -8.66 13.73 -6.17
N ASN A 14 -7.75 13.91 -7.13
CA ASN A 14 -7.75 15.12 -7.95
C ASN A 14 -8.77 14.98 -9.09
N LYS A 15 -9.68 15.97 -9.19
CA LYS A 15 -10.75 16.03 -10.19
C LYS A 15 -10.25 15.91 -11.64
N PHE A 16 -9.02 16.30 -11.93
CA PHE A 16 -8.43 16.17 -13.26
C PHE A 16 -8.04 14.73 -13.62
N PHE A 17 -7.92 13.83 -12.64
CA PHE A 17 -7.47 12.45 -12.82
C PHE A 17 -8.56 11.41 -12.50
N ILE A 18 -9.82 11.83 -12.30
CA ILE A 18 -10.91 10.94 -11.87
C ILE A 18 -11.21 9.80 -12.87
N ASP A 19 -11.14 10.08 -14.18
CA ASP A 19 -11.32 9.10 -15.26
C ASP A 19 -9.98 8.55 -15.79
N THR A 20 -8.87 8.85 -15.13
CA THR A 20 -7.54 8.40 -15.56
C THR A 20 -7.20 7.08 -14.87
N SER A 21 -6.83 6.07 -15.66
CA SER A 21 -6.30 4.82 -15.10
C SER A 21 -4.96 5.06 -14.41
N ILE A 22 -4.84 4.63 -13.16
CA ILE A 22 -3.62 4.76 -12.36
C ILE A 22 -2.99 3.38 -12.20
N ILE A 23 -1.69 3.28 -12.52
CA ILE A 23 -0.90 2.07 -12.30
C ILE A 23 0.05 2.34 -11.14
N LEU A 24 -0.09 1.58 -10.04
CA LEU A 24 0.78 1.66 -8.88
C LEU A 24 1.91 0.62 -8.97
N PHE A 25 3.15 1.08 -9.05
CA PHE A 25 4.33 0.21 -8.97
C PHE A 25 4.93 0.23 -7.56
N LEU A 26 4.83 -0.89 -6.85
CA LEU A 26 5.53 -1.10 -5.58
C LEU A 26 6.93 -1.63 -5.86
N ASN A 27 7.92 -0.73 -5.83
CA ASN A 27 9.32 -1.08 -6.06
C ASN A 27 10.01 -1.54 -4.76
N LYS A 28 11.16 -2.24 -4.90
CA LYS A 28 12.01 -2.73 -3.79
C LYS A 28 11.36 -3.83 -2.93
N LYS A 29 10.61 -4.74 -3.56
CA LYS A 29 9.95 -5.89 -2.91
C LYS A 29 10.95 -6.78 -2.15
N ASP A 30 12.11 -6.98 -2.75
CA ASP A 30 13.28 -7.67 -2.20
C ASP A 30 13.75 -7.05 -0.87
N LEU A 31 13.98 -5.73 -0.85
CA LEU A 31 14.47 -5.03 0.33
C LEU A 31 13.46 -5.05 1.48
N PHE A 32 12.17 -4.97 1.16
CA PHE A 32 11.11 -5.07 2.17
C PHE A 32 11.07 -6.47 2.81
N GLY A 33 11.19 -7.52 2.00
CA GLY A 33 11.25 -8.89 2.50
C GLY A 33 12.42 -9.14 3.45
N GLU A 34 13.58 -8.51 3.20
CA GLU A 34 14.72 -8.56 4.10
C GLU A 34 14.53 -7.73 5.37
N LYS A 35 13.85 -6.57 5.26
CA LYS A 35 13.55 -5.72 6.42
C LYS A 35 12.53 -6.34 7.36
N ILE A 36 11.50 -7.02 6.83
CA ILE A 36 10.41 -7.57 7.66
C ILE A 36 10.89 -8.67 8.61
N LYS A 37 11.95 -9.40 8.24
CA LYS A 37 12.62 -10.39 9.09
C LYS A 37 13.30 -9.75 10.30
N LYS A 38 13.78 -8.51 10.16
CA LYS A 38 14.49 -7.75 11.21
C LYS A 38 13.56 -6.85 12.02
N SER A 39 12.51 -6.37 11.39
CA SER A 39 11.53 -5.45 11.96
C SER A 39 10.14 -5.92 11.56
N PRO A 40 9.49 -6.74 12.41
CA PRO A 40 8.20 -7.32 12.07
C PRO A 40 7.15 -6.22 11.86
N LEU A 41 6.23 -6.47 10.92
CA LEU A 41 5.21 -5.48 10.55
C LEU A 41 4.23 -5.19 11.69
N THR A 42 4.11 -6.11 12.66
CA THR A 42 3.29 -5.98 13.88
C THR A 42 3.57 -4.72 14.69
N ILE A 43 4.74 -4.10 14.54
CA ILE A 43 5.09 -2.83 15.18
C ILE A 43 4.20 -1.69 14.66
N CYS A 44 3.87 -1.71 13.37
CA CYS A 44 3.06 -0.67 12.72
C CYS A 44 1.61 -1.13 12.50
N PHE A 45 1.42 -2.42 12.26
CA PHE A 45 0.13 -3.04 11.93
C PHE A 45 -0.03 -4.33 12.74
N PRO A 46 -0.53 -4.23 13.99
CA PRO A 46 -0.60 -5.35 14.93
C PRO A 46 -1.40 -6.55 14.41
N GLU A 47 -2.31 -6.33 13.46
CA GLU A 47 -3.11 -7.41 12.86
C GLU A 47 -2.32 -8.35 11.93
N TYR A 48 -1.11 -7.97 11.53
CA TYR A 48 -0.27 -8.77 10.62
C TYR A 48 0.74 -9.63 11.37
N THR A 49 0.24 -10.65 12.07
CA THR A 49 1.06 -11.58 12.87
C THR A 49 1.79 -12.63 12.03
N ASP A 50 1.36 -12.89 10.80
CA ASP A 50 1.94 -13.94 9.94
C ASP A 50 3.01 -13.38 9.01
N THR A 51 4.25 -13.29 9.52
CA THR A 51 5.41 -12.77 8.78
C THR A 51 6.08 -13.81 7.88
N ASN A 52 5.66 -15.08 7.96
CA ASN A 52 6.23 -16.16 7.14
C ASN A 52 5.77 -16.08 5.68
N ASN A 53 4.62 -15.44 5.43
CA ASN A 53 4.10 -15.26 4.09
C ASN A 53 4.22 -13.80 3.64
N ILE A 54 5.46 -13.42 3.29
CA ILE A 54 5.82 -12.08 2.81
C ILE A 54 4.91 -11.63 1.64
N GLN A 55 4.45 -12.57 0.81
CA GLN A 55 3.51 -12.29 -0.29
C GLN A 55 2.16 -11.79 0.25
N VAL A 56 1.57 -12.52 1.21
CA VAL A 56 0.29 -12.13 1.83
C VAL A 56 0.39 -10.77 2.52
N VAL A 57 1.52 -10.50 3.18
CA VAL A 57 1.75 -9.18 3.80
C VAL A 57 1.82 -8.09 2.74
N PHE A 58 2.49 -8.34 1.61
CA PHE A 58 2.55 -7.40 0.50
C PHE A 58 1.18 -7.12 -0.10
N ASP A 59 0.41 -8.16 -0.35
CA ASP A 59 -0.92 -8.04 -0.94
C ASP A 59 -1.82 -7.24 0.00
N ALA A 60 -1.79 -7.54 1.30
CA ALA A 60 -2.62 -6.84 2.26
C ALA A 60 -2.19 -5.36 2.46
N VAL A 61 -0.89 -5.06 2.45
CA VAL A 61 -0.42 -3.66 2.45
C VAL A 61 -0.87 -2.94 1.18
N THR A 62 -0.86 -3.62 0.03
CA THR A 62 -1.34 -3.07 -1.24
C THR A 62 -2.85 -2.79 -1.16
N ASP A 63 -3.63 -3.72 -0.64
CA ASP A 63 -5.08 -3.58 -0.43
C ASP A 63 -5.39 -2.41 0.52
N ILE A 64 -4.64 -2.25 1.61
CA ILE A 64 -4.80 -1.10 2.51
C ILE A 64 -4.54 0.21 1.77
N ILE A 65 -3.47 0.28 0.99
CA ILE A 65 -3.11 1.48 0.23
C ILE A 65 -4.21 1.80 -0.79
N ILE A 66 -4.67 0.80 -1.53
CA ILE A 66 -5.76 0.96 -2.51
C ILE A 66 -7.04 1.39 -1.80
N ALA A 67 -7.48 0.68 -0.76
CA ALA A 67 -8.72 0.97 -0.05
C ALA A 67 -8.73 2.36 0.60
N ASN A 68 -7.62 2.79 1.18
CA ASN A 68 -7.55 4.11 1.83
C ASN A 68 -7.52 5.27 0.82
N ASN A 69 -6.90 5.09 -0.35
CA ASN A 69 -6.69 6.18 -1.31
C ASN A 69 -7.71 6.20 -2.47
N LEU A 70 -8.34 5.06 -2.78
CA LEU A 70 -9.28 4.90 -3.90
C LEU A 70 -10.74 4.74 -3.44
N ARG A 71 -11.03 4.78 -2.13
CA ARG A 71 -12.42 4.79 -1.61
C ARG A 71 -13.27 5.94 -2.17
N GLY A 72 -12.64 7.04 -2.61
CA GLY A 72 -13.32 8.16 -3.27
C GLY A 72 -13.60 7.97 -4.77
N CYS A 73 -13.00 6.96 -5.42
CA CYS A 73 -13.10 6.76 -6.88
C CYS A 73 -14.30 5.91 -7.33
N GLY A 74 -15.16 5.45 -6.41
CA GLY A 74 -16.37 4.70 -6.79
C GLY A 74 -16.11 3.31 -7.37
N LEU A 75 -14.89 2.76 -7.22
CA LEU A 75 -14.55 1.38 -7.59
C LEU A 75 -14.92 0.42 -6.46
N TYR A 76 -16.23 0.22 -6.24
CA TYR A 76 -16.82 -1.00 -5.67
C TYR A 76 -18.29 -1.11 -6.07
#